data_AF-A0AA51HPM2-F1
#
_entry.id   AF-A0AA51HPM2-F1
#
_cell.length_a   1.000
_cell.length_b   1.000
_cell.length_c   1.000
_cell.angle_alpha   90.00
_cell.angle_beta   90.00
_cell.angle_gamma   90.00
#
_symmetry.space_group_name_H-M   'P 1'
#
loop_
_entity.id
_entity.type
_entity.pdbx_description
1 polymer ?
#
loop_
_entity_poly.entity_id
_entity_poly.type
_entity_poly.pdbx_seq_one_letter_code
_entity_poly.pdbx_strand_id
1 'polypeptide(L)'
;IVFSGVYVIIVYFMTSQPMQVDRVLMFTTVNILTALVAQSLGLLIGAAMKIETGVYLGPVTTIPVVLFSGFFVNFNAIPEYLHWLTYISYIRYGFEGAMLSVYGYGREKLNCSVAYCHFRTPSLFLKEMSMDQANFWIDVGALSAFFVFIRVISYLVLRFKLKMM
;
A
#
# COMPACT_ATOMS: atom_id res chain seq x y z
N ILE A 1 0.54 -12.85 -7.51
CA ILE A 1 1.99 -13.02 -7.26
C ILE A 1 2.80 -12.89 -8.54
N VAL A 2 2.60 -13.74 -9.57
CA VAL A 2 3.37 -13.63 -10.83
C VAL A 2 3.21 -12.25 -11.49
N PHE A 3 1.97 -11.82 -11.77
CA PHE A 3 1.72 -10.50 -12.39
C PHE A 3 2.28 -9.33 -11.58
N SER A 4 2.05 -9.33 -10.26
CA SER A 4 2.57 -8.30 -9.35
C SER A 4 4.11 -8.29 -9.31
N GLY A 5 4.74 -9.48 -9.34
CA GLY A 5 6.21 -9.60 -9.36
C GLY A 5 6.80 -9.06 -10.66
N VAL A 6 6.25 -9.43 -11.81
CA VAL A 6 6.67 -8.90 -13.12
C VAL A 6 6.53 -7.38 -13.16
N TYR A 7 5.40 -6.84 -12.68
CA TYR A 7 5.17 -5.40 -12.61
C TYR A 7 6.23 -4.69 -11.73
N VAL A 8 6.49 -5.21 -10.53
CA VAL A 8 7.49 -4.64 -9.61
C VAL A 8 8.87 -4.64 -10.24
N ILE A 9 9.28 -5.74 -10.88
CA ILE A 9 10.58 -5.82 -11.56
C ILE A 9 10.70 -4.70 -12.60
N ILE A 10 9.72 -4.56 -13.50
CA ILE A 10 9.74 -3.54 -14.56
C ILE A 10 9.85 -2.14 -13.95
N VAL A 11 9.00 -1.81 -12.97
CA VAL A 11 8.97 -0.49 -12.34
C VAL A 11 10.28 -0.18 -11.61
N TYR A 12 10.83 -1.14 -10.88
CA TYR A 12 12.06 -0.94 -10.11
C TYR A 12 13.25 -0.61 -11.02
N PHE A 13 13.35 -1.31 -12.16
CA PHE A 13 14.37 -1.04 -13.16
C PHE A 13 14.13 0.29 -13.90
N MET A 14 12.91 0.55 -14.36
CA MET A 14 12.58 1.79 -15.10
C MET A 14 12.80 3.05 -14.26
N THR A 15 12.56 2.98 -12.95
CA THR A 15 12.74 4.11 -12.04
C THR A 15 14.16 4.21 -11.47
N SER A 16 15.08 3.35 -11.92
CA SER A 16 16.50 3.37 -11.51
C SER A 16 16.71 3.34 -10.00
N GLN A 17 15.92 2.52 -9.29
CA GLN A 17 16.05 2.35 -7.84
C GLN A 17 17.32 1.57 -7.46
N PRO A 18 17.87 1.77 -6.25
CA PRO A 18 19.14 1.16 -5.85
C PRO A 18 19.07 -0.37 -5.87
N MET A 19 20.03 -1.02 -6.54
CA MET A 19 20.06 -2.48 -6.69
C MET A 19 20.62 -3.21 -5.45
N GLN A 20 20.19 -2.80 -4.26
CA GLN A 20 20.53 -3.46 -3.01
C GLN A 20 19.46 -4.53 -2.71
N VAL A 21 19.91 -5.75 -2.39
CA VAL A 21 19.04 -6.92 -2.28
C VAL A 21 17.97 -6.74 -1.19
N ASP A 22 18.37 -6.17 -0.05
CA ASP A 22 17.48 -5.80 1.05
C ASP A 22 16.33 -4.88 0.58
N ARG A 23 16.66 -3.77 -0.11
CA ARG A 23 15.65 -2.81 -0.60
C ARG A 23 14.73 -3.40 -1.64
N VAL A 24 15.28 -4.16 -2.59
CA VAL A 24 14.50 -4.86 -3.62
C VAL A 24 13.52 -5.84 -2.98
N LEU A 25 13.98 -6.63 -2.01
CA LEU A 25 13.14 -7.60 -1.31
C LEU A 25 12.04 -6.89 -0.51
N MET A 26 12.37 -5.84 0.25
CA MET A 26 11.41 -5.06 1.02
C MET A 26 10.34 -4.43 0.12
N PHE A 27 10.76 -3.77 -0.95
CA PHE A 27 9.85 -3.16 -1.93
C PHE A 27 8.96 -4.22 -2.60
N THR A 28 9.52 -5.36 -2.97
CA THR A 28 8.78 -6.46 -3.60
C THR A 28 7.75 -7.07 -2.63
N THR A 29 8.16 -7.35 -1.40
CA THR A 29 7.28 -7.94 -0.38
C THR A 29 6.08 -7.05 -0.08
N VAL A 30 6.29 -5.75 0.18
CA VAL A 30 5.19 -4.84 0.51
C VAL A 30 4.20 -4.67 -0.65
N ASN A 31 4.70 -4.58 -1.89
CA ASN A 31 3.85 -4.47 -3.08
C ASN A 31 3.07 -5.77 -3.35
N ILE A 32 3.68 -6.94 -3.18
CA ILE A 32 2.98 -8.22 -3.32
C ILE A 32 1.89 -8.36 -2.25
N LEU A 33 2.19 -8.04 -0.99
CA LEU A 33 1.21 -8.07 0.09
C LEU A 33 0.03 -7.12 -0.19
N THR A 34 0.31 -5.88 -0.61
CA THR A 34 -0.71 -4.90 -0.98
C THR A 34 -1.60 -5.43 -2.11
N ALA A 35 -1.01 -6.04 -3.14
CA ALA A 35 -1.75 -6.65 -4.24
C ALA A 35 -2.63 -7.85 -3.78
N LEU A 36 -2.14 -8.66 -2.83
CA LEU A 36 -2.91 -9.77 -2.25
C LEU A 36 -4.10 -9.29 -1.43
N VAL A 37 -3.96 -8.20 -0.68
CA VAL A 37 -5.06 -7.55 0.06
C VAL A 37 -6.10 -7.02 -0.91
N ALA A 38 -5.68 -6.24 -1.93
CA ALA A 38 -6.57 -5.69 -2.96
C ALA A 38 -7.35 -6.79 -3.71
N GLN A 39 -6.66 -7.88 -4.09
CA GLN A 39 -7.31 -9.03 -4.71
C GLN A 39 -8.35 -9.67 -3.78
N SER A 40 -8.06 -9.78 -2.49
CA SER A 40 -8.96 -10.38 -1.51
C SER A 40 -10.23 -9.54 -1.32
N LEU A 41 -10.11 -8.21 -1.37
CA LEU A 41 -11.26 -7.29 -1.37
C LEU A 41 -12.09 -7.45 -2.65
N GLY A 42 -11.45 -7.57 -3.82
CA GLY A 42 -12.14 -7.85 -5.08
C GLY A 42 -12.94 -9.16 -5.04
N LEU A 43 -12.36 -10.21 -4.45
CA LEU A 43 -13.05 -11.48 -4.22
C LEU A 43 -14.22 -11.34 -3.24
N LEU A 44 -14.09 -10.54 -2.18
CA LEU A 44 -15.17 -10.27 -1.24
C LEU A 44 -16.37 -9.63 -1.96
N ILE A 45 -16.12 -8.57 -2.73
CA ILE A 45 -17.15 -7.85 -3.48
C ILE A 45 -17.81 -8.77 -4.51
N GLY A 46 -17.01 -9.55 -5.25
CA GLY A 46 -17.52 -10.51 -6.23
C GLY A 46 -18.34 -11.65 -5.62
N ALA A 47 -17.99 -12.12 -4.42
CA ALA A 47 -18.76 -13.13 -3.70
C ALA A 47 -20.08 -12.54 -3.16
N ALA A 48 -20.03 -11.34 -2.59
CA ALA A 48 -21.19 -10.71 -1.94
C ALA A 48 -22.25 -10.20 -2.93
N MET A 49 -21.83 -9.64 -4.07
CA MET A 49 -22.69 -8.82 -4.93
C MET A 49 -23.02 -9.48 -6.27
N LYS A 50 -23.99 -8.90 -6.99
CA LYS A 50 -24.20 -9.15 -8.43
C LYS A 50 -23.17 -8.37 -9.24
N ILE A 51 -22.90 -8.80 -10.47
CA ILE A 51 -21.87 -8.22 -11.34
C ILE A 51 -22.09 -6.72 -11.55
N GLU A 52 -23.31 -6.30 -11.88
CA GLU A 52 -23.65 -4.89 -12.13
C GLU A 52 -23.29 -3.99 -10.94
N THR A 53 -23.71 -4.35 -9.72
CA THR A 53 -23.41 -3.58 -8.50
C THR A 53 -21.93 -3.69 -8.09
N GLY A 54 -21.32 -4.85 -8.29
CA GLY A 54 -19.92 -5.10 -7.94
C GLY A 54 -18.94 -4.21 -8.71
N VAL A 55 -19.23 -3.94 -9.99
CA VAL A 55 -18.40 -3.06 -10.83
C VAL A 55 -18.38 -1.62 -10.30
N TYR A 56 -19.50 -1.11 -9.77
CA TYR A 56 -19.55 0.23 -9.16
C TYR A 56 -18.89 0.29 -7.78
N LEU A 57 -18.99 -0.79 -7.00
CA LEU A 57 -18.41 -0.86 -5.65
C LEU A 57 -16.88 -0.85 -5.65
N GLY A 58 -16.23 -1.37 -6.69
CA GLY A 58 -14.77 -1.38 -6.80
C GLY A 58 -14.15 0.02 -6.67
N PRO A 59 -14.48 0.97 -7.56
CA PRO A 59 -14.00 2.34 -7.47
C PRO A 59 -14.46 3.05 -6.19
N VAL A 60 -15.72 2.89 -5.79
CA VAL A 60 -16.28 3.55 -4.59
C VAL A 60 -15.54 3.16 -3.31
N THR A 61 -15.08 1.91 -3.21
CA THR A 61 -14.27 1.46 -2.07
C THR A 61 -12.80 1.82 -2.21
N THR A 62 -12.25 1.79 -3.43
CA THR A 62 -10.81 2.02 -3.65
C THR A 62 -10.43 3.50 -3.53
N ILE A 63 -11.26 4.43 -4.02
CA ILE A 63 -10.95 5.87 -4.03
C ILE A 63 -10.68 6.41 -2.62
N PRO A 64 -11.56 6.19 -1.61
CA PRO A 64 -11.28 6.67 -0.25
C PRO A 64 -10.01 6.05 0.33
N VAL A 65 -9.80 4.74 0.12
CA VAL A 65 -8.60 4.03 0.60
C VAL A 65 -7.32 4.66 0.03
N VAL A 66 -7.32 5.02 -1.26
CA VAL A 66 -6.19 5.70 -1.90
C VAL A 66 -6.03 7.14 -1.40
N LEU A 67 -7.12 7.90 -1.22
CA LEU A 67 -7.06 9.29 -0.74
C LEU A 67 -6.41 9.40 0.64
N PHE A 68 -6.75 8.47 1.54
CA PHE A 68 -6.22 8.42 2.91
C PHE A 68 -4.92 7.59 3.05
N SER A 69 -4.23 7.30 1.93
CA SER A 69 -2.97 6.54 1.94
C SER A 69 -1.75 7.33 2.39
N GLY A 70 -1.86 8.66 2.53
CA GLY A 70 -0.74 9.56 2.85
C GLY A 70 -0.10 10.23 1.63
N PHE A 71 -0.40 9.77 0.41
CA PHE A 71 0.12 10.40 -0.82
C PHE A 71 -0.70 11.63 -1.24
N PHE A 72 -2.03 11.53 -1.31
CA PHE A 72 -2.90 12.62 -1.76
C PHE A 72 -3.21 13.63 -0.66
N VAL A 73 -3.37 13.13 0.57
CA VAL A 73 -3.60 13.95 1.75
C VAL A 73 -2.54 13.58 2.76
N ASN A 74 -1.70 14.55 3.13
CA ASN A 74 -0.69 14.37 4.16
C ASN A 74 -1.38 14.10 5.51
N PHE A 75 -0.85 13.17 6.30
CA PHE A 75 -1.43 12.78 7.59
C PHE A 75 -1.64 13.97 8.53
N ASN A 76 -0.73 14.95 8.54
CA ASN A 76 -0.83 16.13 9.41
C ASN A 76 -1.92 17.12 8.98
N ALA A 77 -2.40 17.02 7.74
CA ALA A 77 -3.47 17.87 7.22
C ALA A 77 -4.86 17.26 7.43
N ILE A 78 -4.94 16.00 7.90
CA ILE A 78 -6.21 15.31 8.13
C ILE A 78 -6.78 15.78 9.48
N PRO A 79 -8.05 16.21 9.54
CA PRO A 79 -8.68 16.51 10.82
C PRO A 79 -8.74 15.29 11.74
N GLU A 80 -8.55 15.47 13.06
CA GLU A 80 -8.49 14.37 14.04
C GLU A 80 -9.69 13.41 13.96
N TYR A 81 -10.89 13.92 13.71
CA TYR A 81 -12.10 13.09 13.59
C TYR A 81 -12.10 12.14 12.38
N LEU A 82 -11.21 12.34 11.40
CA LEU A 82 -11.04 11.47 10.23
C LEU A 82 -9.79 10.57 10.31
N HIS A 83 -8.97 10.67 11.36
CA HIS A 83 -7.73 9.90 11.47
C HIS A 83 -7.96 8.39 11.39
N TRP A 84 -9.08 7.89 11.93
CA TRP A 84 -9.43 6.46 11.91
C TRP A 84 -9.49 5.87 10.48
N LEU A 85 -9.88 6.67 9.47
CA LEU A 85 -9.94 6.23 8.08
C LEU A 85 -8.57 5.86 7.52
N THR A 86 -7.52 6.52 7.98
CA THR A 86 -6.14 6.24 7.56
C THR A 86 -5.68 4.86 8.03
N TYR A 87 -6.12 4.42 9.22
CA TYR A 87 -5.77 3.10 9.77
C TYR A 87 -6.50 1.95 9.08
N ILE A 88 -7.67 2.23 8.48
CA ILE A 88 -8.43 1.26 7.67
C ILE A 88 -7.85 1.13 6.26
N SER A 89 -7.12 2.13 5.78
CA SER A 89 -6.51 2.08 4.46
C SER A 89 -5.34 1.09 4.43
N TYR A 90 -5.53 -0.07 3.81
CA TYR A 90 -4.42 -1.00 3.56
C TYR A 90 -3.36 -0.39 2.62
N ILE A 91 -3.77 0.55 1.74
CA ILE A 91 -2.85 1.23 0.81
C ILE A 91 -1.91 2.17 1.57
N ARG A 92 -2.31 2.72 2.73
CA ARG A 92 -1.42 3.48 3.61
C ARG A 92 -0.17 2.66 3.95
N TYR A 93 -0.35 1.48 4.55
CA TYR A 93 0.77 0.63 4.96
C TYR A 93 1.60 0.16 3.75
N GLY A 94 0.93 -0.09 2.61
CA GLY A 94 1.60 -0.40 1.35
C GLY A 94 2.51 0.73 0.86
N PHE A 95 2.02 1.96 0.91
CA PHE A 95 2.73 3.16 0.49
C PHE A 95 3.86 3.52 1.46
N GLU A 96 3.59 3.50 2.77
CA GLU A 96 4.57 3.73 3.84
C GLU A 96 5.74 2.75 3.74
N GLY A 97 5.46 1.44 3.66
CA GLY A 97 6.50 0.42 3.51
C GLY A 97 7.28 0.54 2.19
N ALA A 98 6.62 0.95 1.09
CA ALA A 98 7.32 1.21 -0.17
C ALA A 98 8.26 2.43 -0.04
N MET A 99 7.82 3.52 0.59
CA MET A 99 8.66 4.70 0.83
C MET A 99 9.84 4.38 1.75
N LEU A 100 9.64 3.59 2.80
CA LEU A 100 10.71 3.15 3.69
C LEU A 100 11.74 2.27 2.98
N SER A 101 11.29 1.33 2.14
CA SER A 101 12.22 0.47 1.38
C SER A 101 13.11 1.28 0.41
N VAL A 102 12.53 2.31 -0.21
CA VAL A 102 13.22 3.16 -1.19
C VAL A 102 14.09 4.22 -0.50
N TYR A 103 13.55 5.00 0.44
CA TYR A 103 14.20 6.20 0.99
C TYR A 103 14.73 6.02 2.41
N GLY A 104 14.30 5.00 3.13
CA GLY A 104 14.68 4.73 4.51
C GLY A 104 16.03 4.02 4.67
N TYR A 105 16.30 3.54 5.88
CA TYR A 105 17.46 2.71 6.23
C TYR A 105 18.81 3.31 5.81
N GLY A 106 19.01 4.59 6.10
CA GLY A 106 20.31 5.26 5.87
C GLY A 106 20.70 5.41 4.39
N ARG A 107 19.73 5.56 3.47
CA ARG A 107 20.03 5.77 2.05
C ARG A 107 20.91 7.01 1.84
N GLU A 108 21.92 6.85 1.00
CA GLU A 108 22.80 7.94 0.58
C GLU A 108 22.04 9.08 -0.09
N LYS A 109 22.65 10.27 -0.08
CA LYS A 109 22.07 11.47 -0.70
C LYS A 109 21.80 11.21 -2.19
N LEU A 110 20.63 11.65 -2.66
CA LEU A 110 20.25 11.53 -4.05
C LEU A 110 21.12 12.44 -4.92
N ASN A 111 21.42 11.98 -6.14
CA ASN A 111 22.11 12.77 -7.13
C ASN A 111 21.16 13.82 -7.70
N CYS A 112 21.56 15.10 -7.66
CA CYS A 112 20.80 16.20 -8.25
C CYS A 112 21.71 16.99 -9.21
N SER A 113 21.19 17.32 -10.39
CA SER A 113 21.93 18.08 -11.42
C SER A 113 21.87 19.59 -11.23
N VAL A 114 21.12 20.09 -10.24
CA VAL A 114 20.90 21.51 -9.96
C VAL A 114 21.52 21.93 -8.63
N ALA A 115 21.88 23.21 -8.51
CA ALA A 115 22.57 23.75 -7.33
C ALA A 115 21.74 23.65 -6.03
N TYR A 116 20.42 23.85 -6.12
CA TYR A 116 19.52 23.68 -4.99
C TYR A 116 18.58 22.49 -5.22
N CYS A 117 18.64 21.51 -4.32
CA CYS A 117 17.83 20.31 -4.37
C CYS A 117 17.26 20.04 -2.98
N HIS A 118 16.00 20.42 -2.76
CA HIS A 118 15.36 20.32 -1.44
C HIS A 118 15.34 18.87 -0.93
N PHE A 119 14.95 17.91 -1.77
CA PHE A 119 14.88 16.49 -1.43
C PHE A 119 16.18 15.71 -1.69
N ARG A 120 17.34 16.38 -1.63
CA ARG A 120 18.63 15.71 -1.76
C ARG A 120 18.87 14.67 -0.67
N THR A 121 18.36 14.93 0.53
CA THR A 121 18.45 14.01 1.67
C THR A 121 17.15 13.22 1.79
N PRO A 122 17.19 11.88 1.64
CA PRO A 122 15.99 11.03 1.70
C PRO A 122 15.19 11.15 3.01
N SER A 123 15.87 11.36 4.14
CA SER A 123 15.19 11.52 5.45
C SER A 123 14.32 12.77 5.53
N LEU A 124 14.67 13.84 4.81
CA LEU A 124 13.84 15.05 4.75
C LEU A 124 12.55 14.76 3.98
N PHE A 125 12.63 13.99 2.89
CA PHE A 125 11.46 13.57 2.14
C PHE A 125 10.51 12.70 2.99
N LEU A 126 11.05 11.73 3.73
CA LEU A 126 10.24 10.92 4.64
C LEU A 126 9.58 11.76 5.74
N LYS A 127 10.30 12.76 6.28
CA LYS A 127 9.74 13.67 7.28
C LYS A 127 8.60 14.52 6.73
N GLU A 128 8.74 15.04 5.51
CA GLU A 128 7.68 15.84 4.86
C GLU A 128 6.43 15.00 4.62
N MET A 129 6.59 13.72 4.29
CA MET A 129 5.50 12.76 4.12
C MET A 129 4.95 12.20 5.45
N SER A 130 5.48 12.64 6.60
CA SER A 130 5.13 12.14 7.95
C SER A 130 5.39 10.64 8.15
N MET A 131 6.51 10.15 7.61
CA MET A 131 6.95 8.74 7.63
C MET A 131 8.34 8.55 8.25
N ASP A 132 8.88 9.54 8.96
CA ASP A 132 10.23 9.48 9.55
C ASP A 132 10.33 8.51 10.75
N GLN A 133 9.23 8.32 11.48
CA GLN A 133 9.11 7.38 12.61
C GLN A 133 8.48 6.04 12.21
N ALA A 134 8.21 5.83 10.92
CA ALA A 134 7.52 4.65 10.43
C ALA A 134 8.38 3.38 10.52
N ASN A 135 7.74 2.23 10.68
CA ASN A 135 8.41 0.93 10.80
C ASN A 135 7.85 -0.08 9.82
N PHE A 136 8.69 -0.48 8.87
CA PHE A 136 8.35 -1.43 7.81
C PHE A 136 7.74 -2.75 8.30
N TRP A 137 8.20 -3.26 9.45
CA TRP A 137 7.67 -4.52 9.98
C TRP A 137 6.24 -4.40 10.50
N ILE A 138 5.87 -3.22 10.98
CA ILE A 138 4.49 -2.91 11.37
C ILE A 138 3.62 -2.88 10.11
N ASP A 139 4.08 -2.27 9.02
CA ASP A 139 3.37 -2.25 7.74
C ASP A 139 3.13 -3.66 7.19
N VAL A 140 4.18 -4.49 7.19
CA VAL A 140 4.08 -5.90 6.78
C VAL A 140 3.09 -6.65 7.66
N GLY A 141 3.17 -6.51 8.98
CA GLY A 141 2.25 -7.13 9.92
C GLY A 141 0.80 -6.70 9.71
N ALA A 142 0.56 -5.40 9.50
CA ALA A 142 -0.76 -4.85 9.22
C ALA A 142 -1.33 -5.40 7.90
N LEU A 143 -0.56 -5.36 6.81
CA LEU A 143 -0.98 -5.89 5.51
C LEU A 143 -1.29 -7.39 5.58
N SER A 144 -0.47 -8.18 6.28
CA SER A 144 -0.73 -9.60 6.51
C SER A 144 -2.02 -9.82 7.31
N ALA A 145 -2.27 -9.01 8.34
CA ALA A 145 -3.51 -9.08 9.12
C ALA A 145 -4.74 -8.75 8.25
N PHE A 146 -4.69 -7.68 7.45
CA PHE A 146 -5.74 -7.33 6.48
C PHE A 146 -6.00 -8.46 5.49
N PHE A 147 -4.95 -9.07 4.95
CA PHE A 147 -5.06 -10.17 4.01
C PHE A 147 -5.83 -11.35 4.61
N VAL A 148 -5.43 -11.81 5.80
CA VAL A 148 -6.09 -12.93 6.49
C VAL A 148 -7.53 -12.57 6.85
N PHE A 149 -7.75 -11.38 7.42
CA PHE A 149 -9.07 -10.91 7.83
C PHE A 149 -10.07 -10.87 6.66
N ILE A 150 -9.70 -10.22 5.55
CA ILE A 150 -10.57 -10.12 4.38
C ILE A 150 -10.79 -11.50 3.76
N ARG A 151 -9.78 -12.37 3.72
CA ARG A 151 -9.94 -13.75 3.20
C ARG A 151 -10.91 -14.58 4.02
N VAL A 152 -10.84 -14.48 5.35
CA VAL A 152 -11.78 -15.16 6.25
C VAL A 152 -13.21 -14.64 6.00
N ILE A 153 -13.39 -13.32 5.91
CA ILE A 153 -14.71 -12.74 5.60
C ILE A 153 -15.21 -13.20 4.24
N SER A 154 -14.38 -13.15 3.19
CA SER A 154 -14.75 -13.62 1.85
C SER A 154 -15.19 -15.08 1.84
N TYR A 155 -14.47 -15.95 2.57
CA TYR A 155 -14.85 -17.35 2.73
C TYR A 155 -16.20 -17.50 3.44
N LEU A 156 -16.42 -16.77 4.55
CA LEU A 156 -17.68 -16.83 5.29
C LEU A 156 -18.87 -16.34 4.46
N VAL A 157 -18.71 -15.23 3.74
CA VAL A 157 -19.74 -14.67 2.84
C VAL A 157 -20.07 -15.67 1.72
N LEU A 158 -19.04 -16.24 1.09
CA LEU A 158 -19.25 -17.25 0.04
C LEU A 158 -19.97 -18.48 0.57
N ARG A 159 -19.56 -18.99 1.75
CA ARG A 159 -20.22 -20.13 2.40
C ARG A 159 -21.67 -19.82 2.75
N PHE A 160 -21.96 -18.63 3.26
CA PHE A 160 -23.32 -18.21 3.61
C PHE A 160 -24.20 -18.13 2.36
N LYS A 161 -23.70 -17.53 1.27
CA LYS A 161 -24.40 -17.45 0.00
C LYS A 161 -24.72 -18.82 -0.59
N LEU A 162 -23.78 -19.77 -0.53
CA LEU A 162 -23.98 -21.15 -0.99
C LEU A 162 -24.97 -21.94 -0.14
N LYS A 163 -25.14 -21.60 1.15
CA LYS A 163 -26.13 -22.26 2.02
C LYS A 163 -27.54 -21.70 1.89
N MET A 164 -27.68 -20.46 1.45
CA MET A 164 -28.98 -19.81 1.22
C MET A 164 -29.56 -20.09 -0.16
N MET A 165 -28.78 -20.70 -1.06
CA MET A 165 -29.19 -21.17 -2.37
C MET A 165 -29.60 -22.64 -2.28
#